data_AF-A0A9W6RM70-F1
#
_entry.id   AF-A0A9W6RM70-F1
#
_cell.length_a   1.000
_cell.length_b   1.000
_cell.length_c   1.000
_cell.angle_alpha   90.00
_cell.angle_beta   90.00
_cell.angle_gamma   90.00
#
_symmetry.space_group_name_H-M   'P 1'
#
loop_
_entity.id
_entity.type
_entity.pdbx_description
1 polymer ?
#
loop_
_entity_poly.entity_id
_entity_poly.type
_entity_poly.pdbx_seq_one_letter_code
_entity_poly.pdbx_strand_id
1 'polypeptide(L)'
;MSGPTDENVPASAVSSDEDESRTPDQDAVLPPPEEPAEPTAGTDEDPAGEAAPNEVGRAGTRPCAYCGRPLPQHGDSSPVVRYCPDNGGACANAAAERRRRDQDTPGLAGQVARTWDMVERLEDVAELLAMSLTGGLSVAGVERRLAEARAEAATALAEAHREREAARLEAQQGLAQLGAAHDEVRRAEARVAELAAQLEAARAERDTAREMGNEATRTAEAANTAIAAVREERDRLVRRVAELTSALDVAREELAGAKEAQKRSAELEEARTRLRTAESELDEARADADAAQKARAAAEQACAEADRQALEARSHAEEMSLERDEIVAERDSLAADLVACREELDAAKPRLAEAERIAAELAECRGELEQHQSRLVEQQLKSREHSQMVDQLRGALATMIAERDAARAEADEARGELERLVNSSPSRSRHARPTEFGAPPASTSGPYSTPPGPFAAPPPPPPPPPSQDLPPGHDLGGVTGPPESFRRDRFLPPEEPAS
;
A
#
# COMPACT_ATOMS: atom_id res chain seq x y z
N MET A 1 34.66 7.81 -9.72
CA MET A 1 34.84 8.89 -8.73
C MET A 1 34.93 8.19 -7.37
N SER A 2 36.09 7.81 -6.85
CA SER A 2 37.47 8.31 -7.10
C SER A 2 37.60 9.78 -6.68
N GLY A 3 38.41 10.15 -5.68
CA GLY A 3 39.28 9.31 -4.83
C GLY A 3 39.69 10.01 -3.51
N PRO A 4 40.56 9.40 -2.69
CA PRO A 4 40.90 9.86 -1.34
C PRO A 4 42.29 10.55 -1.22
N THR A 5 42.55 11.11 -0.04
CA THR A 5 43.84 11.42 0.61
C THR A 5 43.63 11.27 2.12
N ASP A 6 44.44 10.58 2.93
CA ASP A 6 45.85 10.82 3.32
C ASP A 6 46.02 12.11 4.16
N GLU A 7 46.86 12.23 5.20
CA GLU A 7 47.69 11.30 6.01
C GLU A 7 48.23 12.09 7.24
N ASN A 8 48.46 11.46 8.41
CA ASN A 8 49.71 11.56 9.24
C ASN A 8 49.58 11.14 10.73
N VAL A 9 50.43 10.17 11.10
CA VAL A 9 51.36 10.12 12.26
C VAL A 9 50.94 10.70 13.63
N PRO A 10 50.83 9.86 14.67
CA PRO A 10 51.14 10.21 16.05
C PRO A 10 52.66 10.03 16.33
N ALA A 11 53.32 11.03 16.90
CA ALA A 11 54.74 10.96 17.25
C ALA A 11 54.97 10.34 18.65
N SER A 12 56.11 9.66 18.84
CA SER A 12 56.53 9.12 20.15
C SER A 12 58.05 9.33 20.35
N ALA A 13 58.40 10.09 21.39
CA ALA A 13 59.73 10.23 22.00
C ALA A 13 59.50 10.80 23.42
N VAL A 14 60.18 10.43 24.52
CA VAL A 14 61.43 9.67 24.77
C VAL A 14 62.73 10.46 24.60
N SER A 15 62.98 11.35 25.56
CA SER A 15 64.29 11.82 26.09
C SER A 15 63.98 12.59 27.39
N SER A 16 64.52 12.29 28.58
CA SER A 16 65.94 12.29 29.01
C SER A 16 66.46 13.71 29.35
N ASP A 17 67.40 13.75 30.30
CA ASP A 17 68.32 14.86 30.62
C ASP A 17 67.67 16.10 31.32
N GLU A 18 68.33 16.85 32.23
CA GLU A 18 69.57 16.62 33.00
C GLU A 18 69.60 17.52 34.27
N ASP A 19 70.21 17.01 35.35
CA ASP A 19 71.15 17.70 36.26
C ASP A 19 70.75 18.97 37.09
N GLU A 20 71.76 19.67 37.62
CA GLU A 20 71.80 20.73 38.65
C GLU A 20 71.30 20.36 40.06
N SER A 21 72.00 19.39 40.65
CA SER A 21 72.29 19.40 42.09
C SER A 21 72.87 20.76 42.53
N ARG A 22 72.33 21.39 43.60
CA ARG A 22 72.91 22.62 44.15
C ARG A 22 72.70 22.81 45.66
N THR A 23 73.57 22.19 46.45
CA THR A 23 73.84 22.63 47.83
C THR A 23 74.68 23.91 47.82
N PRO A 24 74.54 24.76 48.86
CA PRO A 24 75.56 25.70 49.24
C PRO A 24 76.13 25.34 50.63
N ASP A 25 77.18 24.52 50.64
CA ASP A 25 78.19 24.64 51.71
C ASP A 25 78.92 25.97 51.52
N GLN A 26 79.13 26.72 52.60
CA GLN A 26 80.26 27.65 52.66
C GLN A 26 80.67 27.92 54.10
N ASP A 27 81.90 27.52 54.44
CA ASP A 27 82.50 27.71 55.76
C ASP A 27 82.65 29.20 56.12
N ALA A 28 82.37 29.51 57.39
CA ALA A 28 82.85 30.72 58.06
C ALA A 28 83.64 30.29 59.31
N VAL A 29 84.93 30.64 59.35
CA VAL A 29 85.93 29.98 60.22
C VAL A 29 86.41 30.92 61.33
N LEU A 30 86.45 30.38 62.57
CA LEU A 30 87.05 30.96 63.80
C LEU A 30 86.38 32.23 64.38
N PRO A 31 86.67 32.62 65.65
CA PRO A 31 87.48 31.96 66.67
C PRO A 31 86.69 31.52 67.94
N PRO A 32 87.27 30.68 68.83
CA PRO A 32 86.69 30.38 70.14
C PRO A 32 86.87 31.53 71.16
N PRO A 33 86.02 31.62 72.20
CA PRO A 33 86.22 32.54 73.32
C PRO A 33 87.32 32.05 74.28
N GLU A 34 88.04 32.99 74.87
CA GLU A 34 89.18 32.73 75.76
C GLU A 34 88.76 32.28 77.18
N GLU A 35 89.46 31.29 77.73
CA GLU A 35 89.33 30.89 79.14
C GLU A 35 90.13 31.84 80.06
N PRO A 36 89.57 32.32 81.18
CA PRO A 36 90.32 33.12 82.15
C PRO A 36 91.27 32.24 82.96
N ALA A 37 92.57 32.35 82.71
CA ALA A 37 93.60 31.56 83.38
C ALA A 37 93.76 31.86 84.88
N GLU A 38 94.06 30.84 85.67
CA GLU A 38 94.43 30.95 87.09
C GLU A 38 95.83 31.57 87.25
N PRO A 39 96.02 32.58 88.13
CA PRO A 39 97.35 33.01 88.54
C PRO A 39 97.91 32.04 89.59
N THR A 40 98.79 31.14 89.18
CA THR A 40 99.59 30.30 90.07
C THR A 40 100.84 31.03 90.61
N ALA A 41 101.47 30.44 91.63
CA ALA A 41 102.40 31.10 92.55
C ALA A 41 103.69 31.69 91.94
N GLY A 42 104.12 32.82 92.52
CA GLY A 42 105.50 33.07 92.94
C GLY A 42 105.44 33.74 94.32
N THR A 43 106.03 33.27 95.42
CA THR A 43 107.45 32.96 95.73
C THR A 43 108.37 34.17 95.71
N ASP A 44 108.98 34.39 96.88
CA ASP A 44 110.24 35.08 97.14
C ASP A 44 110.38 36.56 96.75
N GLU A 45 110.46 37.42 97.76
CA GLU A 45 111.75 38.02 98.16
C GLU A 45 111.65 38.69 99.56
N ASP A 46 112.41 38.16 100.53
CA ASP A 46 112.89 38.98 101.66
C ASP A 46 113.81 40.08 101.13
N PRO A 47 113.85 41.25 101.77
CA PRO A 47 115.11 41.51 102.47
C PRO A 47 114.91 42.03 103.89
N ALA A 48 115.62 41.39 104.83
CA ALA A 48 115.92 42.00 106.12
C ALA A 48 116.94 43.15 105.94
N GLY A 49 116.64 44.29 106.56
CA GLY A 49 117.60 45.33 106.92
C GLY A 49 117.10 45.95 108.22
N GLU A 50 117.72 45.69 109.38
CA GLU A 50 119.03 46.20 109.83
C GLU A 50 119.08 47.74 109.96
N ALA A 51 119.67 48.19 111.06
CA ALA A 51 119.68 49.55 111.62
C ALA A 51 118.37 50.01 112.31
N ALA A 52 118.38 50.60 113.50
CA ALA A 52 119.45 50.68 114.52
C ALA A 52 118.83 50.94 115.91
N PRO A 53 119.49 50.57 117.03
CA PRO A 53 119.00 50.84 118.38
C PRO A 53 119.20 52.31 118.75
N ASN A 54 118.27 53.17 118.32
CA ASN A 54 118.38 54.61 118.53
C ASN A 54 118.05 54.99 119.99
N GLU A 55 119.10 55.27 120.73
CA GLU A 55 119.21 55.99 122.01
C GLU A 55 118.01 55.97 122.98
N VAL A 56 118.24 55.40 124.17
CA VAL A 56 117.41 55.66 125.36
C VAL A 56 117.51 57.15 125.70
N GLY A 57 116.54 57.92 125.22
CA GLY A 57 116.43 59.35 125.48
C GLY A 57 116.53 59.63 126.98
N ARG A 58 117.54 60.41 127.38
CA ARG A 58 117.69 60.85 128.77
C ARG A 58 116.42 61.58 129.18
N ALA A 59 115.65 61.02 130.12
CA ALA A 59 114.46 61.64 130.69
C ALA A 59 114.82 62.99 131.31
N GLY A 60 114.67 64.07 130.54
CA GLY A 60 115.15 65.40 130.89
C GLY A 60 114.32 65.98 132.02
N THR A 61 114.86 66.04 133.22
CA THR A 61 114.17 66.60 134.38
C THR A 61 114.07 68.12 134.28
N ARG A 62 112.96 68.62 133.72
CA ARG A 62 112.67 70.05 133.58
C ARG A 62 112.03 70.59 134.86
N PRO A 63 112.43 71.76 135.39
CA PRO A 63 111.76 72.35 136.54
C PRO A 63 110.32 72.77 136.20
N CYS A 64 109.37 72.48 137.09
CA CYS A 64 107.98 72.94 137.01
C CYS A 64 107.93 74.47 136.89
N ALA A 65 107.22 74.98 135.88
CA ALA A 65 107.19 76.41 135.56
C ALA A 65 106.63 77.31 136.67
N TYR A 66 105.92 76.74 137.65
CA TYR A 66 105.39 77.48 138.81
C TYR A 66 106.24 77.34 140.08
N CYS A 67 106.74 76.14 140.41
CA CYS A 67 107.36 75.84 141.71
C CYS A 67 108.81 75.32 141.64
N GLY A 68 109.41 75.22 140.45
CA GLY A 68 110.80 74.78 140.27
C GLY A 68 111.08 73.29 140.50
N ARG A 69 110.15 72.52 141.11
CA ARG A 69 110.30 71.08 141.36
C ARG A 69 110.58 70.33 140.05
N PRO A 70 111.62 69.46 139.96
CA PRO A 70 111.95 68.74 138.73
C PRO A 70 110.83 67.77 138.34
N LEU A 71 110.45 67.81 137.06
CA LEU A 71 109.46 66.93 136.44
C LEU A 71 110.14 66.00 135.44
N PRO A 72 109.87 64.68 135.50
CA PRO A 72 110.26 63.79 134.42
C PRO A 72 109.45 64.18 133.17
N GLN A 73 110.14 64.56 132.10
CA GLN A 73 109.54 64.55 130.77
C GLN A 73 109.61 63.12 130.24
N HIS A 74 108.52 62.64 129.63
CA HIS A 74 108.59 61.42 128.81
C HIS A 74 109.22 61.77 127.44
N GLY A 75 109.55 60.76 126.63
CA GLY A 75 110.24 60.95 125.35
C GLY A 75 109.47 61.80 124.34
N ASP A 76 110.16 62.13 123.24
CA ASP A 76 109.87 63.22 122.29
C ASP A 76 108.52 63.16 121.54
N SER A 77 107.69 62.14 121.81
CA SER A 77 106.34 61.96 121.25
C SER A 77 105.21 62.15 122.28
N SER A 78 105.47 62.83 123.40
CA SER A 78 104.48 63.13 124.45
C SER A 78 104.35 64.64 124.70
N PRO A 79 103.14 65.14 125.06
CA PRO A 79 102.94 66.56 125.34
C PRO A 79 103.77 67.01 126.55
N VAL A 80 104.49 68.12 126.39
CA VAL A 80 105.49 68.60 127.36
C VAL A 80 104.82 68.98 128.68
N VAL A 81 105.14 68.27 129.76
CA VAL A 81 104.54 68.47 131.09
C VAL A 81 105.12 69.73 131.74
N ARG A 82 104.45 70.87 131.54
CA ARG A 82 104.87 72.22 132.01
C ARG A 82 104.72 72.43 133.54
N TYR A 83 103.78 71.73 134.18
CA TYR A 83 103.41 71.90 135.60
C TYR A 83 103.30 70.55 136.32
N CYS A 84 103.59 70.51 137.63
CA CYS A 84 103.66 69.25 138.36
C CYS A 84 102.26 68.67 138.73
N PRO A 85 102.01 67.37 138.49
CA PRO A 85 100.74 66.74 138.80
C PRO A 85 100.52 66.51 140.30
N ASP A 86 101.60 66.42 141.08
CA ASP A 86 101.69 65.99 142.49
C ASP A 86 100.64 66.57 143.45
N ASN A 87 100.15 67.78 143.17
CA ASN A 87 99.16 68.50 143.98
C ASN A 87 97.80 68.64 143.26
N GLY A 88 97.36 67.64 142.49
CA GLY A 88 96.06 67.66 141.81
C GLY A 88 95.89 68.82 140.83
N GLY A 89 96.97 69.18 140.13
CA GLY A 89 97.00 70.33 139.22
C GLY A 89 97.12 71.71 139.89
N ALA A 90 97.24 71.81 141.23
CA ALA A 90 97.28 73.09 141.93
C ALA A 90 98.36 74.07 141.44
N CYS A 91 99.50 73.59 140.93
CA CYS A 91 100.54 74.45 140.33
C CYS A 91 100.13 75.01 138.95
N ALA A 92 99.40 74.24 138.14
CA ALA A 92 98.81 74.75 136.89
C ALA A 92 97.68 75.75 137.18
N ASN A 93 96.83 75.44 138.16
CA ASN A 93 95.72 76.30 138.58
C ASN A 93 96.23 77.63 139.16
N ALA A 94 97.24 77.61 140.04
CA ALA A 94 97.83 78.82 140.59
C ALA A 94 98.56 79.66 139.52
N ALA A 95 99.20 79.02 138.54
CA ALA A 95 99.77 79.72 137.37
C ALA A 95 98.69 80.31 136.45
N ALA A 96 97.54 79.63 136.27
CA ALA A 96 96.40 80.14 135.51
C ALA A 96 95.70 81.31 136.23
N GLU A 97 95.49 81.20 137.55
CA GLU A 97 94.87 82.26 138.34
C GLU A 97 95.78 83.49 138.44
N ARG A 98 97.10 83.30 138.55
CA ARG A 98 98.07 84.40 138.43
C ARG A 98 97.99 85.06 137.06
N ARG A 99 98.04 84.28 135.96
CA ARG A 99 97.86 84.81 134.59
C ARG A 99 96.57 85.61 134.44
N ARG A 100 95.47 85.16 135.05
CA ARG A 100 94.18 85.89 135.03
C ARG A 100 94.27 87.26 135.71
N ARG A 101 94.84 87.33 136.92
CA ARG A 101 95.09 88.61 137.63
C ARG A 101 96.03 89.53 136.85
N ASP A 102 97.06 88.95 136.22
CA ASP A 102 98.00 89.70 135.38
C ASP A 102 97.31 90.22 134.09
N GLN A 103 96.38 89.47 133.48
CA GLN A 103 95.54 89.90 132.35
C GLN A 103 94.56 91.03 132.75
N ASP A 104 93.93 90.92 133.92
CA ASP A 104 92.98 91.92 134.45
C ASP A 104 93.69 93.22 134.92
N THR A 105 95.03 93.23 134.99
CA THR A 105 95.81 94.40 135.39
C THR A 105 95.82 95.49 134.29
N PRO A 106 95.36 96.73 134.58
CA PRO A 106 95.30 97.78 133.57
C PRO A 106 96.70 98.26 133.11
N GLY A 107 96.82 98.55 131.81
CA GLY A 107 98.05 99.05 131.19
C GLY A 107 98.86 97.96 130.46
N LEU A 108 100.15 98.22 130.28
CA LEU A 108 101.08 97.36 129.51
C LEU A 108 101.17 95.92 130.05
N ALA A 109 101.08 95.72 131.36
CA ALA A 109 101.15 94.39 131.97
C ALA A 109 100.02 93.46 131.48
N GLY A 110 98.77 93.90 131.52
CA GLY A 110 97.64 93.11 131.01
C GLY A 110 97.60 92.98 129.49
N GLN A 111 98.18 93.93 128.75
CA GLN A 111 98.40 93.76 127.31
C GLN A 111 99.40 92.63 127.03
N VAL A 112 100.55 92.64 127.72
CA VAL A 112 101.57 91.57 127.61
C VAL A 112 100.98 90.21 128.03
N ALA A 113 100.24 90.14 129.13
CA ALA A 113 99.60 88.91 129.60
C ALA A 113 98.54 88.35 128.62
N ARG A 114 97.81 89.22 127.91
CA ARG A 114 96.92 88.81 126.79
C ARG A 114 97.69 88.35 125.55
N THR A 115 98.82 88.96 125.22
CA THR A 115 99.65 88.46 124.10
C THR A 115 100.26 87.10 124.40
N TRP A 116 100.64 86.81 125.67
CA TRP A 116 101.09 85.47 126.06
C TRP A 116 100.01 84.40 125.97
N ASP A 117 98.76 84.71 126.37
CA ASP A 117 97.61 83.80 126.22
C ASP A 117 97.32 83.48 124.73
N MET A 118 97.47 84.47 123.85
CA MET A 118 97.35 84.27 122.41
C MET A 118 98.50 83.43 121.84
N VAL A 119 99.74 83.59 122.33
CA VAL A 119 100.88 82.73 121.96
C VAL A 119 100.66 81.30 122.43
N GLU A 120 100.19 81.08 123.66
CA GLU A 120 99.91 79.75 124.21
C GLU A 120 98.83 79.02 123.39
N ARG A 121 97.76 79.71 122.96
CA ARG A 121 96.76 79.14 122.02
C ARG A 121 97.33 78.85 120.63
N LEU A 122 98.28 79.65 120.16
CA LEU A 122 98.97 79.40 118.89
C LEU A 122 99.94 78.22 119.01
N GLU A 123 100.54 78.00 120.18
CA GLU A 123 101.27 76.77 120.51
C GLU A 123 100.33 75.55 120.54
N ASP A 124 99.19 75.62 121.23
CA ASP A 124 98.21 74.53 121.28
C ASP A 124 97.69 74.15 119.88
N VAL A 125 97.38 75.15 119.04
CA VAL A 125 96.95 74.94 117.64
C VAL A 125 98.12 74.43 116.79
N ALA A 126 99.35 74.87 117.03
CA ALA A 126 100.53 74.33 116.35
C ALA A 126 100.83 72.89 116.79
N GLU A 127 100.55 72.50 118.03
CA GLU A 127 100.69 71.12 118.53
C GLU A 127 99.60 70.21 117.94
N LEU A 128 98.34 70.66 117.87
CA LEU A 128 97.27 69.93 117.16
C LEU A 128 97.52 69.81 115.65
N LEU A 129 98.06 70.86 115.02
CA LEU A 129 98.50 70.80 113.62
C LEU A 129 99.71 69.86 113.47
N ALA A 130 100.69 69.90 114.37
CA ALA A 130 101.82 68.97 114.35
C ALA A 130 101.37 67.52 114.57
N MET A 131 100.43 67.25 115.47
CA MET A 131 99.86 65.91 115.70
C MET A 131 99.06 65.42 114.48
N SER A 132 98.27 66.28 113.83
CA SER A 132 97.50 65.89 112.62
C SER A 132 98.36 65.78 111.36
N LEU A 133 99.41 66.60 111.22
CA LEU A 133 100.42 66.47 110.17
C LEU A 133 101.30 65.24 110.40
N THR A 134 101.79 65.00 111.61
CA THR A 134 102.59 63.79 111.91
C THR A 134 101.73 62.54 111.81
N GLY A 135 100.48 62.56 112.29
CA GLY A 135 99.54 61.45 112.13
C GLY A 135 99.08 61.20 110.69
N GLY A 136 99.03 62.23 109.85
CA GLY A 136 98.55 62.15 108.45
C GLY A 136 99.63 62.09 107.36
N LEU A 137 100.88 62.43 107.70
CA LEU A 137 102.06 62.43 106.80
C LEU A 137 103.18 61.50 107.28
N SER A 138 103.10 60.91 108.49
CA SER A 138 103.94 59.76 108.82
C SER A 138 103.65 58.60 107.87
N VAL A 139 104.66 57.75 107.66
CA VAL A 139 104.59 56.59 106.76
C VAL A 139 103.34 55.75 107.04
N ALA A 140 103.10 55.37 108.30
CA ALA A 140 101.91 54.61 108.72
C ALA A 140 100.56 55.34 108.50
N GLY A 141 100.55 56.68 108.51
CA GLY A 141 99.35 57.48 108.22
C GLY A 141 99.04 57.54 106.71
N VAL A 142 100.08 57.67 105.89
CA VAL A 142 100.00 57.62 104.42
C VAL A 142 99.65 56.21 103.96
N GLU A 143 100.27 55.17 104.53
CA GLU A 143 99.97 53.76 104.27
C GLU A 143 98.52 53.41 104.62
N ARG A 144 97.98 53.92 105.73
CA ARG A 144 96.56 53.73 106.08
C ARG A 144 95.63 54.35 105.03
N ARG A 145 95.86 55.60 104.65
CA ARG A 145 95.08 56.29 103.61
C ARG A 145 95.21 55.60 102.24
N LEU A 146 96.38 55.06 101.93
CA LEU A 146 96.63 54.31 100.71
C LEU A 146 95.96 52.93 100.74
N ALA A 147 95.88 52.26 101.90
CA ALA A 147 95.13 51.02 102.09
C ALA A 147 93.61 51.26 102.02
N GLU A 148 93.13 52.37 102.60
CA GLU A 148 91.74 52.84 102.54
C GLU A 148 91.33 53.13 101.08
N ALA A 149 92.09 53.96 100.36
CA ALA A 149 91.85 54.24 98.94
C ALA A 149 91.99 52.99 98.03
N ARG A 150 92.86 52.03 98.38
CA ARG A 150 92.94 50.72 97.70
C ARG A 150 91.71 49.85 97.98
N ALA A 151 91.17 49.89 99.19
CA ALA A 151 89.94 49.18 99.54
C ALA A 151 88.72 49.79 98.83
N GLU A 152 88.59 51.12 98.82
CA GLU A 152 87.56 51.85 98.06
C GLU A 152 87.63 51.52 96.56
N ALA A 153 88.83 51.57 95.97
CA ALA A 153 89.04 51.20 94.57
C ALA A 153 88.70 49.72 94.30
N ALA A 154 89.04 48.80 95.22
CA ALA A 154 88.68 47.39 95.11
C ALA A 154 87.15 47.18 95.20
N THR A 155 86.44 47.91 96.06
CA THR A 155 84.97 47.86 96.11
C THR A 155 84.34 48.43 94.86
N ALA A 156 84.83 49.56 94.33
CA ALA A 156 84.32 50.17 93.10
C ALA A 156 84.55 49.26 91.86
N LEU A 157 85.71 48.58 91.80
CA LEU A 157 85.95 47.56 90.77
C LEU A 157 85.02 46.35 90.94
N ALA A 158 84.82 45.86 92.16
CA ALA A 158 83.87 44.78 92.43
C ALA A 158 82.39 45.16 92.18
N GLU A 159 82.06 46.45 92.17
CA GLU A 159 80.77 46.98 91.74
C GLU A 159 80.67 47.04 90.22
N ALA A 160 81.63 47.67 89.54
CA ALA A 160 81.69 47.71 88.08
C ALA A 160 81.72 46.31 87.43
N HIS A 161 82.37 45.33 88.06
CA HIS A 161 82.33 43.93 87.62
C HIS A 161 80.94 43.30 87.81
N ARG A 162 80.26 43.53 88.95
CA ARG A 162 78.89 43.03 89.18
C ARG A 162 77.90 43.66 88.20
N GLU A 163 78.01 44.96 87.95
CA GLU A 163 77.19 45.68 86.95
C GLU A 163 77.44 45.15 85.54
N ARG A 164 78.71 44.90 85.18
CA ARG A 164 79.07 44.33 83.86
C ARG A 164 78.49 42.92 83.67
N GLU A 165 78.56 42.05 84.67
CA GLU A 165 77.99 40.70 84.57
C GLU A 165 76.45 40.72 84.61
N ALA A 166 75.83 41.64 85.37
CA ALA A 166 74.39 41.86 85.32
C ALA A 166 73.94 42.29 83.91
N ALA A 167 74.58 43.32 83.33
CA ALA A 167 74.30 43.78 81.97
C ALA A 167 74.55 42.71 80.90
N ARG A 168 75.56 41.83 81.09
CA ARG A 168 75.81 40.66 80.22
C ARG A 168 74.67 39.65 80.31
N LEU A 169 74.20 39.33 81.52
CA LEU A 169 73.09 38.39 81.73
C LEU A 169 71.77 38.96 81.20
N GLU A 170 71.50 40.25 81.40
CA GLU A 170 70.34 40.95 80.83
C GLU A 170 70.37 40.94 79.29
N ALA A 171 71.53 41.21 78.68
CA ALA A 171 71.70 41.13 77.24
C ALA A 171 71.50 39.70 76.70
N GLN A 172 72.02 38.68 77.39
CA GLN A 172 71.80 37.27 77.03
C GLN A 172 70.32 36.88 77.15
N GLN A 173 69.63 37.32 78.21
CA GLN A 173 68.19 37.09 78.38
C GLN A 173 67.38 37.81 77.29
N GLY A 174 67.72 39.05 76.94
CA GLY A 174 67.09 39.78 75.84
C GLY A 174 67.27 39.09 74.49
N LEU A 175 68.47 38.60 74.18
CA LEU A 175 68.72 37.83 72.95
C LEU A 175 67.97 36.49 72.95
N ALA A 176 67.87 35.80 74.09
CA ALA A 176 67.08 34.58 74.21
C ALA A 176 65.56 34.83 74.03
N GLN A 177 65.04 35.93 74.57
CA GLN A 177 63.65 36.36 74.38
C GLN A 177 63.34 36.73 72.93
N LEU A 178 64.25 37.46 72.25
CA LEU A 178 64.13 37.75 70.82
C LEU A 178 64.19 36.49 69.96
N GLY A 179 65.07 35.54 70.31
CA GLY A 179 65.12 34.22 69.67
C GLY A 179 63.80 33.48 69.79
N ALA A 180 63.25 33.38 71.01
CA ALA A 180 61.95 32.74 71.27
C ALA A 180 60.80 33.42 70.51
N ALA A 181 60.77 34.76 70.45
CA ALA A 181 59.77 35.53 69.72
C ALA A 181 59.85 35.30 68.20
N HIS A 182 61.05 35.29 67.60
CA HIS A 182 61.22 34.94 66.19
C HIS A 182 60.78 33.50 65.90
N ASP A 183 61.06 32.56 66.81
CA ASP A 183 60.63 31.17 66.71
C ASP A 183 59.09 31.04 66.80
N GLU A 184 58.42 31.83 67.64
CA GLU A 184 56.96 31.91 67.68
C GLU A 184 56.35 32.50 66.41
N VAL A 185 56.95 33.55 65.84
CA VAL A 185 56.57 34.12 64.55
C VAL A 185 56.71 33.08 63.44
N ARG A 186 57.86 32.40 63.32
CA ARG A 186 58.07 31.34 62.32
C ARG A 186 57.07 30.18 62.46
N ARG A 187 56.72 29.79 63.69
CA ARG A 187 55.65 28.79 63.94
C ARG A 187 54.27 29.33 63.57
N ALA A 188 54.01 30.63 63.70
CA ALA A 188 52.76 31.24 63.25
C ALA A 188 52.68 31.32 61.72
N GLU A 189 53.75 31.74 61.05
CA GLU A 189 53.87 31.76 59.59
C GLU A 189 53.68 30.36 58.99
N ALA A 190 54.31 29.33 59.57
CA ALA A 190 54.13 27.94 59.15
C ALA A 190 52.67 27.49 59.24
N ARG A 191 51.96 27.80 60.35
CA ARG A 191 50.53 27.51 60.50
C ARG A 191 49.67 28.29 59.51
N VAL A 192 50.01 29.54 59.19
CA VAL A 192 49.29 30.35 58.19
C VAL A 192 49.48 29.77 56.79
N ALA A 193 50.69 29.32 56.45
CA ALA A 193 50.98 28.64 55.18
C ALA A 193 50.24 27.29 55.07
N GLU A 194 50.22 26.50 56.15
CA GLU A 194 49.46 25.24 56.22
C GLU A 194 47.95 25.47 56.03
N LEU A 195 47.36 26.43 56.76
CA LEU A 195 45.95 26.79 56.63
C LEU A 195 45.62 27.35 55.24
N ALA A 196 46.53 28.11 54.61
CA ALA A 196 46.36 28.56 53.24
C ALA A 196 46.36 27.39 52.25
N ALA A 197 47.28 26.43 52.39
CA ALA A 197 47.31 25.22 51.56
C ALA A 197 46.03 24.36 51.74
N GLN A 198 45.55 24.20 52.98
CA GLN A 198 44.27 23.53 53.27
C GLN A 198 43.08 24.26 52.63
N LEU A 199 43.07 25.60 52.63
CA LEU A 199 42.01 26.40 52.00
C LEU A 199 42.02 26.31 50.47
N GLU A 200 43.18 26.28 49.81
CA GLU A 200 43.24 26.08 48.36
C GLU A 200 42.90 24.62 47.96
N ALA A 201 43.30 23.62 48.76
CA ALA A 201 42.87 22.23 48.57
C ALA A 201 41.35 22.10 48.67
N ALA A 202 40.72 22.66 49.72
CA ALA A 202 39.27 22.65 49.88
C ALA A 202 38.51 23.43 48.77
N ARG A 203 39.15 24.42 48.14
CA ARG A 203 38.60 25.10 46.94
C ARG A 203 38.68 24.22 45.71
N ALA A 204 39.79 23.53 45.49
CA ALA A 204 39.94 22.57 44.39
C ALA A 204 38.97 21.39 44.53
N GLU A 205 38.76 20.86 45.73
CA GLU A 205 37.73 19.85 46.04
C GLU A 205 36.31 20.37 45.77
N ARG A 206 36.01 21.61 46.20
CA ARG A 206 34.72 22.25 45.91
C ARG A 206 34.48 22.41 44.41
N ASP A 207 35.48 22.85 43.66
CA ASP A 207 35.31 23.20 42.26
C ASP A 207 35.30 21.95 41.36
N THR A 208 36.10 20.92 41.66
CA THR A 208 35.96 19.60 41.02
C THR A 208 34.61 18.95 41.33
N ALA A 209 34.11 19.04 42.57
CA ALA A 209 32.75 18.60 42.91
C ALA A 209 31.67 19.39 42.15
N ARG A 210 31.90 20.68 41.88
CA ARG A 210 31.01 21.54 41.11
C ARG A 210 31.02 21.21 39.62
N GLU A 211 32.18 20.85 39.06
CA GLU A 211 32.34 20.37 37.69
C GLU A 211 31.63 19.02 37.49
N MET A 212 31.82 18.06 38.40
CA MET A 212 31.07 16.79 38.42
C MET A 212 29.56 17.03 38.54
N GLY A 213 29.13 17.99 39.38
CA GLY A 213 27.72 18.40 39.47
C GLY A 213 27.18 18.97 38.15
N ASN A 214 27.95 19.85 37.49
CA ASN A 214 27.61 20.42 36.18
C ASN A 214 27.64 19.38 35.04
N GLU A 215 28.41 18.30 35.16
CA GLU A 215 28.38 17.17 34.23
C GLU A 215 27.17 16.24 34.49
N ALA A 216 26.84 15.99 35.75
CA ALA A 216 25.64 15.27 36.14
C ALA A 216 24.35 15.96 35.68
N THR A 217 24.27 17.30 35.74
CA THR A 217 23.12 18.04 35.16
C THR A 217 23.08 17.95 33.64
N ARG A 218 24.19 18.23 32.94
CA ARG A 218 24.26 18.12 31.46
C ARG A 218 23.90 16.72 30.95
N THR A 219 24.36 15.66 31.62
CA THR A 219 24.02 14.27 31.26
C THR A 219 22.56 13.93 31.59
N ALA A 220 22.00 14.44 32.68
CA ALA A 220 20.57 14.32 32.97
C ALA A 220 19.70 15.10 31.96
N GLU A 221 20.12 16.28 31.51
CA GLU A 221 19.45 17.07 30.46
C GLU A 221 19.50 16.36 29.10
N ALA A 222 20.65 15.78 28.74
CA ALA A 222 20.80 14.93 27.56
C ALA A 222 19.91 13.67 27.63
N ALA A 223 19.83 13.01 28.79
CA ALA A 223 18.94 11.88 28.99
C ALA A 223 17.45 12.28 28.90
N ASN A 224 17.05 13.41 29.50
CA ASN A 224 15.68 13.91 29.45
C ASN A 224 15.25 14.32 28.04
N THR A 225 16.13 14.95 27.26
CA THR A 225 15.86 15.30 25.85
C THR A 225 15.79 14.06 24.96
N ALA A 226 16.65 13.06 25.16
CA ALA A 226 16.53 11.77 24.48
C ALA A 226 15.20 11.04 24.82
N ILE A 227 14.80 11.04 26.10
CA ILE A 227 13.51 10.49 26.54
C ILE A 227 12.32 11.25 25.93
N ALA A 228 12.42 12.56 25.75
CA ALA A 228 11.40 13.36 25.06
C ALA A 228 11.29 12.97 23.57
N ALA A 229 12.42 12.88 22.86
CA ALA A 229 12.44 12.46 21.46
C ALA A 229 11.84 11.06 21.26
N VAL A 230 12.20 10.08 22.10
CA VAL A 230 11.63 8.72 22.06
C VAL A 230 10.12 8.71 22.34
N ARG A 231 9.61 9.63 23.17
CA ARG A 231 8.16 9.80 23.39
C ARG A 231 7.47 10.40 22.16
N GLU A 232 8.07 11.38 21.51
CA GLU A 232 7.54 11.96 20.27
C GLU A 232 7.53 10.95 19.11
N GLU A 233 8.57 10.12 18.99
CA GLU A 233 8.62 9.01 18.04
C GLU A 233 7.55 7.95 18.34
N ARG A 234 7.40 7.53 19.60
CA ARG A 234 6.31 6.66 20.06
C ARG A 234 4.95 7.25 19.67
N ASP A 235 4.72 8.53 19.93
CA ASP A 235 3.42 9.16 19.68
C ASP A 235 3.17 9.40 18.18
N ARG A 236 4.23 9.49 17.37
CA ARG A 236 4.15 9.45 15.90
C ARG A 236 3.81 8.05 15.39
N LEU A 237 4.41 7.00 15.97
CA LEU A 237 4.12 5.61 15.63
C LEU A 237 2.70 5.21 16.05
N VAL A 238 2.23 5.61 17.24
CA VAL A 238 0.85 5.38 17.70
C VAL A 238 -0.17 6.04 16.77
N ARG A 239 0.06 7.31 16.38
CA ARG A 239 -0.76 7.98 15.34
C ARG A 239 -0.75 7.21 14.02
N ARG A 240 0.42 6.75 13.56
CA ARG A 240 0.52 5.99 12.31
C ARG A 240 -0.17 4.62 12.38
N VAL A 241 -0.15 3.94 13.54
CA VAL A 241 -0.91 2.71 13.77
C VAL A 241 -2.41 2.99 13.75
N ALA A 242 -2.88 4.09 14.36
CA ALA A 242 -4.28 4.50 14.29
C ALA A 242 -4.73 4.83 12.85
N GLU A 243 -3.94 5.59 12.09
CA GLU A 243 -4.17 5.86 10.65
C GLU A 243 -4.25 4.56 9.81
N LEU A 244 -3.34 3.61 10.05
CA LEU A 244 -3.33 2.34 9.32
C LEU A 244 -4.48 1.42 9.74
N THR A 245 -4.94 1.51 10.99
CA THR A 245 -6.09 0.75 11.49
C THR A 245 -7.38 1.29 10.86
N SER A 246 -7.61 2.60 10.90
CA SER A 246 -8.81 3.21 10.29
C SER A 246 -8.84 3.05 8.77
N ALA A 247 -7.69 3.15 8.08
CA ALA A 247 -7.60 2.85 6.65
C ALA A 247 -7.89 1.37 6.33
N LEU A 248 -7.51 0.44 7.21
CA LEU A 248 -7.78 -0.99 7.07
C LEU A 248 -9.26 -1.31 7.35
N ASP A 249 -9.89 -0.62 8.31
CA ASP A 249 -11.32 -0.75 8.58
C ASP A 249 -12.18 -0.14 7.46
N VAL A 250 -11.81 1.02 6.91
CA VAL A 250 -12.44 1.56 5.68
C VAL A 250 -12.28 0.56 4.52
N ALA A 251 -11.09 -0.03 4.33
CA ALA A 251 -10.90 -1.05 3.28
C ALA A 251 -11.71 -2.35 3.54
N ARG A 252 -12.03 -2.68 4.80
CA ARG A 252 -12.97 -3.78 5.15
C ARG A 252 -14.40 -3.41 4.80
N GLU A 253 -14.83 -2.18 5.08
CA GLU A 253 -16.16 -1.67 4.73
C GLU A 253 -16.35 -1.55 3.21
N GLU A 254 -15.35 -1.04 2.48
CA GLU A 254 -15.32 -1.01 1.02
C GLU A 254 -15.39 -2.43 0.43
N LEU A 255 -14.63 -3.39 0.99
CA LEU A 255 -14.69 -4.79 0.56
C LEU A 255 -16.04 -5.44 0.88
N ALA A 256 -16.69 -5.07 1.97
CA ALA A 256 -18.04 -5.52 2.31
C ALA A 256 -19.08 -4.93 1.33
N GLY A 257 -19.02 -3.62 1.08
CA GLY A 257 -19.87 -2.92 0.10
C GLY A 257 -19.67 -3.45 -1.32
N ALA A 258 -18.44 -3.77 -1.72
CA ALA A 258 -18.13 -4.41 -3.00
C ALA A 258 -18.71 -5.84 -3.09
N LYS A 259 -18.65 -6.62 -2.01
CA LYS A 259 -19.31 -7.94 -1.94
C LYS A 259 -20.84 -7.85 -1.97
N GLU A 260 -21.42 -6.82 -1.36
CA GLU A 260 -22.86 -6.56 -1.49
C GLU A 260 -23.25 -6.09 -2.90
N ALA A 261 -22.45 -5.22 -3.52
CA ALA A 261 -22.65 -4.82 -4.91
C ALA A 261 -22.52 -6.03 -5.85
N GLN A 262 -21.58 -6.94 -5.58
CA GLN A 262 -21.45 -8.21 -6.31
C GLN A 262 -22.69 -9.09 -6.11
N LYS A 263 -23.19 -9.27 -4.88
CA LYS A 263 -24.45 -9.98 -4.61
C LYS A 263 -25.63 -9.37 -5.38
N ARG A 264 -25.84 -8.05 -5.26
CA ARG A 264 -26.88 -7.30 -5.99
C ARG A 264 -26.73 -7.47 -7.51
N SER A 265 -25.50 -7.52 -8.03
CA SER A 265 -25.28 -7.77 -9.47
C SER A 265 -25.60 -9.21 -9.88
N ALA A 266 -25.34 -10.19 -9.02
CA ALA A 266 -25.71 -11.59 -9.25
C ALA A 266 -27.22 -11.80 -9.12
N GLU A 267 -27.88 -11.16 -8.16
CA GLU A 267 -29.34 -11.11 -7.99
C GLU A 267 -30.01 -10.43 -9.20
N LEU A 268 -29.40 -9.37 -9.75
CA LEU A 268 -29.87 -8.71 -10.97
C LEU A 268 -29.66 -9.55 -12.24
N GLU A 269 -28.54 -10.27 -12.37
CA GLU A 269 -28.39 -11.23 -13.47
C GLU A 269 -29.30 -12.44 -13.31
N GLU A 270 -29.53 -12.94 -12.10
CA GLU A 270 -30.51 -13.99 -11.87
C GLU A 270 -31.92 -13.49 -12.23
N ALA A 271 -32.31 -12.30 -11.79
CA ALA A 271 -33.58 -11.67 -12.19
C ALA A 271 -33.67 -11.45 -13.71
N ARG A 272 -32.57 -11.10 -14.40
CA ARG A 272 -32.50 -11.03 -15.87
C ARG A 272 -32.65 -12.41 -16.53
N THR A 273 -32.09 -13.48 -15.97
CA THR A 273 -32.30 -14.84 -16.49
C THR A 273 -33.72 -15.32 -16.28
N ARG A 274 -34.32 -15.08 -15.09
CA ARG A 274 -35.72 -15.38 -14.80
C ARG A 274 -36.69 -14.55 -15.66
N LEU A 275 -36.33 -13.31 -15.99
CA LEU A 275 -37.09 -12.49 -16.95
C LEU A 275 -36.99 -13.09 -18.35
N ARG A 276 -35.80 -13.45 -18.82
CA ARG A 276 -35.61 -14.11 -20.14
C ARG A 276 -36.36 -15.45 -20.24
N THR A 277 -36.40 -16.26 -19.18
CA THR A 277 -37.18 -17.51 -19.20
C THR A 277 -38.68 -17.22 -19.22
N ALA A 278 -39.16 -16.25 -18.43
CA ALA A 278 -40.56 -15.82 -18.49
C ALA A 278 -40.93 -15.18 -19.85
N GLU A 279 -40.00 -14.49 -20.51
CA GLU A 279 -40.17 -13.96 -21.87
C GLU A 279 -40.24 -15.11 -22.89
N SER A 280 -39.38 -16.13 -22.81
CA SER A 280 -39.49 -17.32 -23.67
C SER A 280 -40.74 -18.15 -23.37
N GLU A 281 -41.15 -18.30 -22.10
CA GLU A 281 -42.39 -18.97 -21.71
C GLU A 281 -43.62 -18.20 -22.25
N LEU A 282 -43.57 -16.86 -22.28
CA LEU A 282 -44.62 -16.04 -22.90
C LEU A 282 -44.62 -16.12 -24.43
N ASP A 283 -43.46 -16.22 -25.09
CA ASP A 283 -43.38 -16.38 -26.54
C ASP A 283 -43.72 -17.81 -27.00
N GLU A 284 -43.41 -18.83 -26.20
CA GLU A 284 -43.93 -20.20 -26.35
C GLU A 284 -45.45 -20.23 -26.16
N ALA A 285 -45.98 -19.63 -25.07
CA ALA A 285 -47.41 -19.53 -24.85
C ALA A 285 -48.14 -18.71 -25.94
N ARG A 286 -47.47 -17.72 -26.55
CA ARG A 286 -47.97 -17.01 -27.75
C ARG A 286 -47.94 -17.92 -28.97
N ALA A 287 -46.87 -18.67 -29.21
CA ALA A 287 -46.79 -19.62 -30.32
C ALA A 287 -47.86 -20.73 -30.20
N ASP A 288 -48.11 -21.24 -28.99
CA ASP A 288 -49.18 -22.18 -28.68
C ASP A 288 -50.58 -21.56 -28.83
N ALA A 289 -50.78 -20.30 -28.43
CA ALA A 289 -52.03 -19.58 -28.66
C ALA A 289 -52.28 -19.36 -30.17
N ASP A 290 -51.24 -18.98 -30.92
CA ASP A 290 -51.26 -18.84 -32.37
C ASP A 290 -51.52 -20.18 -33.06
N ALA A 291 -50.92 -21.27 -32.58
CA ALA A 291 -51.13 -22.63 -33.08
C ALA A 291 -52.55 -23.11 -32.78
N ALA A 292 -53.07 -22.86 -31.56
CA ALA A 292 -54.44 -23.14 -31.18
C ALA A 292 -55.46 -22.30 -31.98
N GLN A 293 -55.13 -21.04 -32.30
CA GLN A 293 -55.98 -20.19 -33.13
C GLN A 293 -55.94 -20.62 -34.60
N LYS A 294 -54.78 -21.04 -35.14
CA LYS A 294 -54.67 -21.66 -36.46
C LYS A 294 -55.40 -23.00 -36.52
N ALA A 295 -55.33 -23.81 -35.46
CA ALA A 295 -56.07 -25.07 -35.34
C ALA A 295 -57.59 -24.85 -35.24
N ARG A 296 -58.04 -23.80 -34.54
CA ARG A 296 -59.46 -23.40 -34.52
C ARG A 296 -59.93 -22.91 -35.88
N ALA A 297 -59.16 -22.03 -36.55
CA ALA A 297 -59.48 -21.59 -37.90
C ALA A 297 -59.49 -22.75 -38.91
N ALA A 298 -58.58 -23.72 -38.79
CA ALA A 298 -58.56 -24.94 -39.60
C ALA A 298 -59.74 -25.87 -39.27
N ALA A 299 -60.17 -25.95 -38.00
CA ALA A 299 -61.37 -26.70 -37.61
C ALA A 299 -62.66 -26.02 -38.10
N GLU A 300 -62.74 -24.69 -38.05
CA GLU A 300 -63.85 -23.91 -38.61
C GLU A 300 -63.90 -24.03 -40.14
N GLN A 301 -62.75 -24.05 -40.81
CA GLN A 301 -62.64 -24.35 -42.24
C GLN A 301 -63.07 -25.79 -42.54
N ALA A 302 -62.59 -26.78 -41.79
CA ALA A 302 -62.98 -28.18 -41.95
C ALA A 302 -64.48 -28.42 -41.69
N CYS A 303 -65.08 -27.75 -40.71
CA CYS A 303 -66.53 -27.76 -40.50
C CYS A 303 -67.26 -27.09 -41.68
N ALA A 304 -66.82 -25.91 -42.13
CA ALA A 304 -67.42 -25.23 -43.28
C ALA A 304 -67.21 -25.97 -44.61
N GLU A 305 -66.24 -26.88 -44.71
CA GLU A 305 -66.04 -27.81 -45.83
C GLU A 305 -66.90 -29.07 -45.67
N ALA A 306 -67.01 -29.62 -44.46
CA ALA A 306 -67.91 -30.72 -44.15
C ALA A 306 -69.39 -30.34 -44.33
N ASP A 307 -69.80 -29.13 -43.98
CA ASP A 307 -71.16 -28.61 -44.21
C ASP A 307 -71.45 -28.40 -45.70
N ARG A 308 -70.46 -27.97 -46.49
CA ARG A 308 -70.57 -27.91 -47.96
C ARG A 308 -70.69 -29.31 -48.56
N GLN A 309 -69.79 -30.23 -48.18
CA GLN A 309 -69.84 -31.62 -48.62
C GLN A 309 -71.12 -32.34 -48.16
N ALA A 310 -71.71 -31.97 -47.02
CA ALA A 310 -72.98 -32.51 -46.52
C ALA A 310 -74.20 -31.92 -47.24
N LEU A 311 -74.11 -30.70 -47.78
CA LEU A 311 -75.11 -30.13 -48.68
C LEU A 311 -74.99 -30.70 -50.10
N GLU A 312 -73.78 -30.80 -50.63
CA GLU A 312 -73.46 -31.41 -51.93
C GLU A 312 -73.84 -32.90 -51.94
N ALA A 313 -73.55 -33.66 -50.88
CA ALA A 313 -73.98 -35.05 -50.76
C ALA A 313 -75.50 -35.21 -50.58
N ARG A 314 -76.22 -34.18 -50.13
CA ARG A 314 -77.69 -34.18 -50.08
C ARG A 314 -78.30 -33.86 -51.43
N SER A 315 -77.83 -32.82 -52.12
CA SER A 315 -78.29 -32.55 -53.49
C SER A 315 -77.98 -33.72 -54.41
N HIS A 316 -76.82 -34.35 -54.28
CA HIS A 316 -76.47 -35.53 -55.07
C HIS A 316 -77.28 -36.78 -54.68
N ALA A 317 -77.68 -36.94 -53.41
CA ALA A 317 -78.61 -37.99 -53.00
C ALA A 317 -80.05 -37.74 -53.49
N GLU A 318 -80.47 -36.49 -53.58
CA GLU A 318 -81.76 -36.07 -54.15
C GLU A 318 -81.77 -36.25 -55.68
N GLU A 319 -80.72 -35.83 -56.38
CA GLU A 319 -80.47 -36.09 -57.81
C GLU A 319 -80.51 -37.59 -58.11
N MET A 320 -79.70 -38.41 -57.42
CA MET A 320 -79.72 -39.87 -57.57
C MET A 320 -81.06 -40.52 -57.20
N SER A 321 -81.92 -39.86 -56.41
CA SER A 321 -83.27 -40.35 -56.12
C SER A 321 -84.25 -40.06 -57.26
N LEU A 322 -84.13 -38.88 -57.90
CA LEU A 322 -84.90 -38.49 -59.07
C LEU A 322 -84.50 -39.34 -60.29
N GLU A 323 -83.20 -39.48 -60.57
CA GLU A 323 -82.69 -40.35 -61.64
C GLU A 323 -83.17 -41.80 -61.46
N ARG A 324 -83.15 -42.34 -60.22
CA ARG A 324 -83.65 -43.69 -59.94
C ARG A 324 -85.15 -43.82 -60.22
N ASP A 325 -85.94 -42.82 -59.85
CA ASP A 325 -87.40 -42.88 -59.99
C ASP A 325 -87.83 -42.60 -61.45
N GLU A 326 -87.05 -41.82 -62.21
CA GLU A 326 -87.14 -41.72 -63.67
C GLU A 326 -86.78 -43.07 -64.34
N ILE A 327 -85.67 -43.71 -63.97
CA ILE A 327 -85.27 -45.04 -64.48
C ILE A 327 -86.34 -46.12 -64.17
N VAL A 328 -87.05 -46.01 -63.04
CA VAL A 328 -88.19 -46.89 -62.72
C VAL A 328 -89.40 -46.61 -63.62
N ALA A 329 -89.69 -45.34 -63.92
CA ALA A 329 -90.75 -44.97 -64.86
C ALA A 329 -90.42 -45.37 -66.32
N GLU A 330 -89.17 -45.26 -66.74
CA GLU A 330 -88.67 -45.75 -68.04
C GLU A 330 -88.73 -47.29 -68.10
N ARG A 331 -88.34 -48.00 -67.04
CA ARG A 331 -88.47 -49.47 -66.97
C ARG A 331 -89.93 -49.90 -67.14
N ASP A 332 -90.86 -49.22 -66.49
CA ASP A 332 -92.28 -49.64 -66.46
C ASP A 332 -93.04 -49.23 -67.73
N SER A 333 -92.63 -48.16 -68.42
CA SER A 333 -93.09 -47.84 -69.78
C SER A 333 -92.53 -48.83 -70.81
N LEU A 334 -91.21 -49.09 -70.81
CA LEU A 334 -90.60 -50.11 -71.68
C LEU A 334 -91.16 -51.52 -71.43
N ALA A 335 -91.59 -51.84 -70.21
CA ALA A 335 -92.30 -53.09 -69.91
C ALA A 335 -93.70 -53.16 -70.55
N ALA A 336 -94.42 -52.04 -70.61
CA ALA A 336 -95.71 -51.95 -71.31
C ALA A 336 -95.53 -52.03 -72.84
N ASP A 337 -94.55 -51.32 -73.40
CA ASP A 337 -94.22 -51.36 -74.82
C ASP A 337 -93.79 -52.77 -75.27
N LEU A 338 -93.03 -53.49 -74.45
CA LEU A 338 -92.66 -54.89 -74.71
C LEU A 338 -93.83 -55.89 -74.63
N VAL A 339 -94.97 -55.52 -74.03
CA VAL A 339 -96.21 -56.30 -74.12
C VAL A 339 -96.93 -55.96 -75.42
N ALA A 340 -97.13 -54.68 -75.72
CA ALA A 340 -97.75 -54.22 -76.97
C ALA A 340 -97.03 -54.77 -78.23
N CYS A 341 -95.70 -54.67 -78.28
CA CYS A 341 -94.91 -55.19 -79.39
C CYS A 341 -95.01 -56.73 -79.57
N ARG A 342 -95.36 -57.49 -78.52
CA ARG A 342 -95.57 -58.95 -78.65
C ARG A 342 -96.92 -59.27 -79.26
N GLU A 343 -97.96 -58.54 -78.86
CA GLU A 343 -99.31 -58.68 -79.43
C GLU A 343 -99.34 -58.24 -80.90
N GLU A 344 -98.63 -57.16 -81.26
CA GLU A 344 -98.44 -56.76 -82.66
C GLU A 344 -97.64 -57.80 -83.46
N LEU A 345 -96.61 -58.42 -82.86
CA LEU A 345 -95.83 -59.48 -83.51
C LEU A 345 -96.67 -60.75 -83.76
N ASP A 346 -97.56 -61.12 -82.84
CA ASP A 346 -98.49 -62.24 -83.05
C ASP A 346 -99.58 -61.91 -84.09
N ALA A 347 -100.07 -60.65 -84.13
CA ALA A 347 -100.98 -60.18 -85.17
C ALA A 347 -100.31 -60.04 -86.57
N ALA A 348 -98.99 -59.90 -86.64
CA ALA A 348 -98.24 -59.78 -87.89
C ALA A 348 -97.98 -61.12 -88.59
N LYS A 349 -97.86 -62.23 -87.84
CA LYS A 349 -97.57 -63.58 -88.37
C LYS A 349 -98.48 -64.03 -89.55
N PRO A 350 -99.82 -63.91 -89.49
CA PRO A 350 -100.67 -64.27 -90.64
C PRO A 350 -100.48 -63.34 -91.85
N ARG A 351 -100.05 -62.10 -91.67
CA ARG A 351 -99.81 -61.15 -92.76
C ARG A 351 -98.49 -61.42 -93.50
N LEU A 352 -97.48 -61.98 -92.81
CA LEU A 352 -96.22 -62.37 -93.44
C LEU A 352 -96.41 -63.57 -94.38
N ALA A 353 -97.17 -64.59 -93.95
CA ALA A 353 -97.47 -65.78 -94.74
C ALA A 353 -98.27 -65.47 -96.04
N GLU A 354 -99.10 -64.42 -96.02
CA GLU A 354 -99.79 -63.93 -97.21
C GLU A 354 -98.82 -63.23 -98.19
N ALA A 355 -97.86 -62.45 -97.66
CA ALA A 355 -96.83 -61.78 -98.47
C ALA A 355 -95.85 -62.77 -99.12
N GLU A 356 -95.50 -63.86 -98.45
CA GLU A 356 -94.63 -64.92 -99.00
C GLU A 356 -95.28 -65.66 -100.19
N ARG A 357 -96.61 -65.84 -100.16
CA ARG A 357 -97.37 -66.40 -101.30
C ARG A 357 -97.33 -65.48 -102.51
N ILE A 358 -97.65 -64.20 -102.32
CA ILE A 358 -97.62 -63.19 -103.39
C ILE A 358 -96.20 -63.04 -103.97
N ALA A 359 -95.15 -63.20 -103.15
CA ALA A 359 -93.77 -63.20 -103.61
C ALA A 359 -93.43 -64.40 -104.52
N ALA A 360 -94.00 -65.58 -104.25
CA ALA A 360 -93.83 -66.76 -105.10
C ALA A 360 -94.53 -66.59 -106.47
N GLU A 361 -95.78 -66.12 -106.47
CA GLU A 361 -96.55 -65.85 -107.69
C GLU A 361 -95.85 -64.80 -108.59
N LEU A 362 -95.23 -63.78 -107.99
CA LEU A 362 -94.41 -62.78 -108.69
C LEU A 362 -93.07 -63.32 -109.21
N ALA A 363 -92.54 -64.41 -108.65
CA ALA A 363 -91.35 -65.08 -109.17
C ALA A 363 -91.68 -65.93 -110.40
N GLU A 364 -92.81 -66.65 -110.36
CA GLU A 364 -93.30 -67.48 -111.48
C GLU A 364 -93.61 -66.62 -112.71
N CYS A 365 -94.36 -65.52 -112.53
CA CYS A 365 -94.63 -64.54 -113.60
C CYS A 365 -93.37 -63.94 -114.26
N ARG A 366 -92.25 -63.84 -113.53
CA ARG A 366 -90.96 -63.35 -114.08
C ARG A 366 -90.28 -64.40 -114.95
N GLY A 367 -90.30 -65.67 -114.53
CA GLY A 367 -89.78 -66.77 -115.32
C GLY A 367 -90.49 -66.93 -116.67
N GLU A 368 -91.80 -66.71 -116.72
CA GLU A 368 -92.55 -66.68 -117.98
C GLU A 368 -92.11 -65.51 -118.89
N LEU A 369 -91.91 -64.31 -118.33
CA LEU A 369 -91.50 -63.14 -119.09
C LEU A 369 -90.13 -63.33 -119.75
N GLU A 370 -89.17 -63.94 -119.06
CA GLU A 370 -87.83 -64.26 -119.59
C GLU A 370 -87.88 -65.34 -120.69
N GLN A 371 -88.77 -66.32 -120.56
CA GLN A 371 -89.05 -67.29 -121.63
C GLN A 371 -89.68 -66.64 -122.87
N HIS A 372 -90.51 -65.60 -122.70
CA HIS A 372 -91.06 -64.86 -123.84
C HIS A 372 -90.01 -63.97 -124.52
N GLN A 373 -89.13 -63.31 -123.76
CA GLN A 373 -88.06 -62.47 -124.31
C GLN A 373 -87.02 -63.27 -125.10
N SER A 374 -86.56 -64.41 -124.56
CA SER A 374 -85.58 -65.28 -125.23
C SER A 374 -86.08 -65.82 -126.58
N ARG A 375 -87.34 -66.27 -126.67
CA ARG A 375 -87.98 -66.67 -127.94
C ARG A 375 -88.04 -65.54 -128.97
N LEU A 376 -88.23 -64.30 -128.51
CA LEU A 376 -88.29 -63.11 -129.37
C LEU A 376 -86.90 -62.75 -129.93
N VAL A 377 -85.84 -62.88 -129.12
CA VAL A 377 -84.44 -62.70 -129.56
C VAL A 377 -84.05 -63.76 -130.60
N GLU A 378 -84.42 -65.03 -130.41
CA GLU A 378 -84.20 -66.06 -131.44
C GLU A 378 -84.86 -65.71 -132.78
N GLN A 379 -86.12 -65.24 -132.76
CA GLN A 379 -86.84 -64.87 -133.98
C GLN A 379 -86.17 -63.67 -134.69
N GLN A 380 -85.63 -62.71 -133.94
CA GLN A 380 -84.85 -61.61 -134.52
C GLN A 380 -83.51 -62.06 -135.12
N LEU A 381 -82.83 -63.03 -134.50
CA LEU A 381 -81.60 -63.63 -135.03
C LEU A 381 -81.89 -64.37 -136.36
N LYS A 382 -82.90 -65.24 -136.35
CA LYS A 382 -83.38 -65.97 -137.55
C LYS A 382 -83.82 -65.01 -138.65
N SER A 383 -84.46 -63.89 -138.31
CA SER A 383 -84.83 -62.82 -139.26
C SER A 383 -83.61 -62.17 -139.93
N ARG A 384 -82.55 -61.89 -139.17
CA ARG A 384 -81.28 -61.32 -139.69
C ARG A 384 -80.54 -62.30 -140.61
N GLU A 385 -80.52 -63.59 -140.29
CA GLU A 385 -79.94 -64.62 -141.15
C GLU A 385 -80.66 -64.68 -142.51
N HIS A 386 -81.99 -64.63 -142.52
CA HIS A 386 -82.76 -64.56 -143.76
C HIS A 386 -82.50 -63.27 -144.54
N SER A 387 -82.38 -62.11 -143.89
CA SER A 387 -82.07 -60.86 -144.61
C SER A 387 -80.66 -60.88 -145.23
N GLN A 388 -79.65 -61.38 -144.50
CA GLN A 388 -78.29 -61.53 -145.04
C GLN A 388 -78.25 -62.51 -146.22
N MET A 389 -78.99 -63.62 -146.15
CA MET A 389 -79.11 -64.58 -147.25
C MET A 389 -79.83 -63.97 -148.47
N VAL A 390 -80.86 -63.14 -148.27
CA VAL A 390 -81.52 -62.39 -149.35
C VAL A 390 -80.56 -61.37 -149.99
N ASP A 391 -79.73 -60.68 -149.20
CA ASP A 391 -78.77 -59.70 -149.74
C ASP A 391 -77.57 -60.36 -150.42
N GLN A 392 -77.12 -61.54 -149.98
CA GLN A 392 -76.18 -62.39 -150.72
C GLN A 392 -76.76 -62.81 -152.08
N LEU A 393 -78.02 -63.25 -152.12
CA LEU A 393 -78.71 -63.60 -153.37
C LEU A 393 -78.88 -62.39 -154.29
N ARG A 394 -79.15 -61.19 -153.75
CA ARG A 394 -79.17 -59.93 -154.53
C ARG A 394 -77.79 -59.56 -155.08
N GLY A 395 -76.72 -59.75 -154.30
CA GLY A 395 -75.34 -59.55 -154.74
C GLY A 395 -74.97 -60.46 -155.91
N ALA A 396 -75.30 -61.75 -155.80
CA ALA A 396 -75.12 -62.73 -156.88
C ALA A 396 -75.94 -62.36 -158.14
N LEU A 397 -77.17 -61.87 -157.97
CA LEU A 397 -78.00 -61.40 -159.09
C LEU A 397 -77.42 -60.14 -159.74
N ALA A 398 -76.82 -59.24 -158.98
CA ALA A 398 -76.16 -58.05 -159.50
C ALA A 398 -74.88 -58.38 -160.30
N THR A 399 -74.07 -59.35 -159.85
CA THR A 399 -72.94 -59.85 -160.66
C THR A 399 -73.40 -60.56 -161.92
N MET A 400 -74.42 -61.42 -161.86
CA MET A 400 -75.02 -62.06 -163.04
C MET A 400 -75.60 -61.04 -164.04
N ILE A 401 -76.09 -59.88 -163.56
CA ILE A 401 -76.53 -58.77 -164.40
C ILE A 401 -75.33 -58.04 -165.03
N ALA A 402 -74.26 -57.80 -164.28
CA ALA A 402 -73.03 -57.20 -164.80
C ALA A 402 -72.36 -58.09 -165.86
N GLU A 403 -72.29 -59.40 -165.63
CA GLU A 403 -71.80 -60.39 -166.60
C GLU A 403 -72.67 -60.45 -167.86
N ARG A 404 -74.01 -60.44 -167.71
CA ARG A 404 -74.95 -60.36 -168.83
C ARG A 404 -74.78 -59.08 -169.65
N ASP A 405 -74.56 -57.95 -169.00
CA ASP A 405 -74.46 -56.66 -169.68
C ASP A 405 -73.04 -56.40 -170.23
N ALA A 406 -71.99 -57.02 -169.68
CA ALA A 406 -70.68 -57.17 -170.31
C ALA A 406 -70.76 -58.05 -171.56
N ALA A 407 -71.38 -59.23 -171.47
CA ALA A 407 -71.64 -60.11 -172.63
C ALA A 407 -72.54 -59.45 -173.70
N ARG A 408 -73.34 -58.44 -173.34
CA ARG A 408 -74.05 -57.58 -174.29
C ARG A 408 -73.18 -56.50 -174.90
N ALA A 409 -72.25 -55.90 -174.15
CA ALA A 409 -71.25 -55.01 -174.74
C ALA A 409 -70.39 -55.77 -175.76
N GLU A 410 -69.93 -56.99 -175.44
CA GLU A 410 -69.24 -57.89 -176.37
C GLU A 410 -70.11 -58.28 -177.57
N ALA A 411 -71.40 -58.56 -177.37
CA ALA A 411 -72.34 -58.86 -178.47
C ALA A 411 -72.69 -57.63 -179.33
N ASP A 412 -72.65 -56.42 -178.77
CA ASP A 412 -72.85 -55.16 -179.49
C ASP A 412 -71.56 -54.68 -180.17
N GLU A 413 -70.36 -55.05 -179.69
CA GLU A 413 -69.11 -54.97 -180.45
C GLU A 413 -69.11 -55.98 -181.61
N ALA A 414 -69.54 -57.22 -181.40
CA ALA A 414 -69.72 -58.21 -182.47
C ALA A 414 -70.76 -57.76 -183.50
N ARG A 415 -71.81 -57.02 -183.08
CA ARG A 415 -72.69 -56.30 -184.02
C ARG A 415 -71.96 -55.18 -184.73
N GLY A 416 -71.11 -54.39 -184.05
CA GLY A 416 -70.28 -53.37 -184.69
C GLY A 416 -69.35 -53.91 -185.78
N GLU A 417 -68.86 -55.14 -185.64
CA GLU A 417 -68.10 -55.83 -186.70
C GLU A 417 -69.00 -56.38 -187.82
N LEU A 418 -70.15 -56.98 -187.48
CA LEU A 418 -71.13 -57.46 -188.47
C LEU A 418 -71.83 -56.31 -189.23
N GLU A 419 -72.03 -55.14 -188.64
CA GLU A 419 -72.68 -53.99 -189.25
C GLU A 419 -71.73 -53.24 -190.21
N ARG A 420 -70.41 -53.43 -190.05
CA ARG A 420 -69.42 -53.12 -191.11
C ARG A 420 -69.52 -54.06 -192.31
N LEU A 421 -69.88 -55.34 -192.10
CA LEU A 421 -70.05 -56.34 -193.16
C LEU A 421 -71.43 -56.26 -193.85
N VAL A 422 -72.49 -55.94 -193.10
CA VAL A 422 -73.90 -55.96 -193.55
C VAL A 422 -74.43 -54.55 -193.83
N ASN A 423 -73.53 -53.64 -194.23
CA ASN A 423 -73.90 -52.52 -195.12
C ASN A 423 -74.28 -53.02 -196.55
N SER A 424 -74.34 -54.34 -196.77
CA SER A 424 -75.15 -54.97 -197.81
C SER A 424 -76.60 -55.22 -197.34
N SER A 425 -77.55 -54.51 -197.95
CA SER A 425 -79.02 -54.64 -197.81
C SER A 425 -79.67 -53.91 -196.61
N PRO A 426 -80.84 -53.24 -196.77
CA PRO A 426 -81.42 -52.34 -195.74
C PRO A 426 -82.75 -52.82 -195.12
N SER A 427 -83.13 -52.29 -193.94
CA SER A 427 -84.45 -51.62 -193.71
C SER A 427 -84.88 -51.31 -192.25
N ARG A 428 -85.24 -50.03 -192.01
CA ARG A 428 -86.50 -49.52 -191.38
C ARG A 428 -87.18 -50.25 -190.17
N SER A 429 -87.43 -49.43 -189.11
CA SER A 429 -88.79 -48.99 -188.64
C SER A 429 -89.58 -49.66 -187.47
N ARG A 430 -89.68 -48.92 -186.33
CA ARG A 430 -90.90 -48.54 -185.52
C ARG A 430 -91.67 -49.54 -184.57
N HIS A 431 -92.14 -48.95 -183.45
CA HIS A 431 -93.43 -49.12 -182.68
C HIS A 431 -93.70 -50.24 -181.60
N ALA A 432 -93.78 -49.81 -180.32
CA ALA A 432 -94.95 -49.77 -179.36
C ALA A 432 -95.65 -51.00 -178.65
N ARG A 433 -95.82 -50.87 -177.30
CA ARG A 433 -96.92 -51.36 -176.36
C ARG A 433 -97.10 -52.91 -176.14
N PRO A 434 -98.01 -53.48 -175.27
CA PRO A 434 -98.77 -53.02 -174.05
C PRO A 434 -99.01 -54.05 -172.84
N THR A 435 -99.66 -53.61 -171.71
CA THR A 435 -100.73 -54.25 -170.81
C THR A 435 -100.58 -55.39 -169.72
N GLU A 436 -101.17 -55.16 -168.50
CA GLU A 436 -102.20 -55.95 -167.68
C GLU A 436 -102.01 -56.78 -166.31
N PHE A 437 -102.98 -56.56 -165.36
CA PHE A 437 -103.67 -57.32 -164.22
C PHE A 437 -103.08 -58.17 -163.00
N GLY A 438 -103.75 -58.14 -161.78
CA GLY A 438 -103.69 -59.15 -160.63
C GLY A 438 -104.06 -58.75 -159.14
N ALA A 439 -104.58 -59.65 -158.22
CA ALA A 439 -104.94 -59.50 -156.73
C ALA A 439 -105.26 -60.90 -156.01
N PRO A 440 -105.82 -61.17 -154.76
CA PRO A 440 -106.21 -60.46 -153.46
C PRO A 440 -105.92 -61.22 -152.05
N PRO A 441 -106.47 -60.87 -150.82
CA PRO A 441 -106.09 -61.41 -149.43
C PRO A 441 -107.21 -61.95 -148.41
N ALA A 442 -106.88 -62.37 -147.13
CA ALA A 442 -107.79 -62.96 -146.05
C ALA A 442 -107.34 -62.91 -144.50
N SER A 443 -108.15 -63.41 -143.48
CA SER A 443 -107.96 -63.69 -141.97
C SER A 443 -108.36 -62.64 -140.84
N THR A 444 -108.53 -62.79 -139.46
CA THR A 444 -108.56 -63.83 -138.31
C THR A 444 -109.13 -63.25 -136.91
N SER A 445 -109.38 -64.00 -135.77
CA SER A 445 -110.02 -63.54 -134.45
C SER A 445 -109.73 -64.30 -133.05
N GLY A 446 -110.10 -63.79 -131.82
CA GLY A 446 -110.12 -64.50 -130.44
C GLY A 446 -110.30 -63.72 -129.03
N PRO A 447 -110.70 -64.30 -127.81
CA PRO A 447 -111.18 -63.56 -126.54
C PRO A 447 -111.05 -64.09 -124.99
N TYR A 448 -111.41 -63.27 -123.92
CA TYR A 448 -112.06 -63.47 -122.51
C TYR A 448 -111.44 -63.77 -121.03
N SER A 449 -111.94 -63.07 -119.92
CA SER A 449 -112.28 -63.41 -118.43
C SER A 449 -111.40 -63.30 -117.05
N THR A 450 -112.01 -63.17 -115.79
CA THR A 450 -111.48 -63.03 -114.31
C THR A 450 -112.52 -63.44 -113.14
N PRO A 451 -112.62 -63.16 -111.73
CA PRO A 451 -111.87 -62.53 -110.52
C PRO A 451 -112.01 -63.15 -108.98
N PRO A 452 -111.65 -62.52 -107.77
CA PRO A 452 -111.51 -63.10 -106.33
C PRO A 452 -112.16 -62.42 -104.98
N GLY A 453 -111.81 -62.76 -103.66
CA GLY A 453 -112.44 -62.33 -102.28
C GLY A 453 -111.69 -62.43 -100.82
N PRO A 454 -112.26 -62.11 -99.57
CA PRO A 454 -111.56 -61.54 -98.27
C PRO A 454 -111.91 -61.80 -96.67
N PHE A 455 -111.05 -61.41 -95.59
CA PHE A 455 -111.24 -60.92 -94.06
C PHE A 455 -110.36 -61.39 -92.72
N ALA A 456 -110.26 -60.69 -91.47
CA ALA A 456 -109.40 -60.98 -90.16
C ALA A 456 -109.62 -60.27 -88.65
N ALA A 457 -108.83 -60.46 -87.47
CA ALA A 457 -109.09 -60.03 -85.95
C ALA A 457 -107.99 -59.52 -84.76
N PRO A 458 -107.80 -59.94 -83.39
CA PRO A 458 -107.61 -59.14 -82.02
C PRO A 458 -106.52 -59.41 -80.76
N PRO A 459 -106.46 -58.73 -79.49
CA PRO A 459 -105.30 -58.53 -78.40
C PRO A 459 -105.16 -58.92 -76.77
N PRO A 460 -105.10 -58.09 -75.60
CA PRO A 460 -104.09 -57.88 -74.37
C PRO A 460 -104.34 -58.28 -72.79
N PRO A 461 -103.75 -57.87 -71.52
CA PRO A 461 -102.50 -57.29 -70.71
C PRO A 461 -102.07 -57.95 -69.23
N PRO A 462 -101.61 -57.48 -67.93
CA PRO A 462 -100.98 -56.30 -67.07
C PRO A 462 -99.90 -56.50 -65.74
N PRO A 463 -99.85 -55.96 -64.39
CA PRO A 463 -98.68 -55.64 -63.34
C PRO A 463 -98.67 -56.17 -61.76
N PRO A 464 -98.12 -55.73 -60.48
CA PRO A 464 -97.13 -54.78 -59.66
C PRO A 464 -96.23 -55.41 -58.39
N PRO A 465 -95.87 -55.02 -57.02
CA PRO A 465 -95.50 -53.86 -55.98
C PRO A 465 -94.38 -54.02 -54.72
N PRO A 466 -94.10 -53.12 -53.63
CA PRO A 466 -92.91 -53.04 -52.55
C PRO A 466 -92.99 -52.63 -50.91
N SER A 467 -91.87 -52.45 -50.03
CA SER A 467 -91.70 -52.07 -48.47
C SER A 467 -90.20 -51.66 -47.85
N GLN A 468 -89.58 -51.33 -46.60
CA GLN A 468 -89.63 -50.97 -45.03
C GLN A 468 -88.15 -50.63 -44.30
N ASP A 469 -87.58 -50.33 -43.03
CA ASP A 469 -87.66 -49.94 -41.47
C ASP A 469 -86.19 -49.63 -40.71
N LEU A 470 -85.66 -49.25 -39.43
CA LEU A 470 -85.89 -48.63 -37.97
C LEU A 470 -84.71 -47.89 -36.99
N PRO A 471 -84.12 -48.22 -35.72
CA PRO A 471 -83.70 -47.29 -34.48
C PRO A 471 -82.35 -47.35 -33.48
N PRO A 472 -82.07 -46.51 -32.36
CA PRO A 472 -80.74 -46.22 -31.50
C PRO A 472 -80.59 -45.97 -29.84
N GLY A 473 -79.42 -45.55 -29.12
CA GLY A 473 -79.16 -45.24 -27.57
C GLY A 473 -77.76 -44.65 -26.87
N HIS A 474 -77.52 -44.34 -25.49
CA HIS A 474 -76.30 -43.63 -24.74
C HIS A 474 -76.07 -43.53 -23.07
N ASP A 475 -74.89 -43.14 -22.36
CA ASP A 475 -74.58 -42.96 -20.79
C ASP A 475 -73.32 -42.08 -20.11
N LEU A 476 -72.94 -41.97 -18.74
CA LEU A 476 -72.08 -40.89 -17.93
C LEU A 476 -71.23 -41.06 -16.50
N GLY A 477 -70.37 -40.07 -15.96
CA GLY A 477 -70.08 -39.65 -14.46
C GLY A 477 -68.65 -39.31 -13.69
N GLY A 478 -68.50 -38.38 -12.64
CA GLY A 478 -67.45 -38.31 -11.44
C GLY A 478 -66.62 -37.02 -10.85
N VAL A 479 -66.32 -36.75 -9.49
CA VAL A 479 -65.53 -35.55 -8.82
C VAL A 479 -64.96 -35.64 -7.29
N THR A 480 -63.80 -35.01 -6.80
CA THR A 480 -63.36 -34.51 -5.36
C THR A 480 -61.83 -34.03 -5.18
N GLY A 481 -61.11 -33.47 -4.11
CA GLY A 481 -61.23 -32.79 -2.71
C GLY A 481 -59.90 -32.61 -1.78
N PRO A 482 -59.61 -31.53 -0.91
CA PRO A 482 -58.33 -31.26 -0.08
C PRO A 482 -58.37 -30.68 1.43
N PRO A 483 -57.24 -30.51 2.25
CA PRO A 483 -56.90 -29.26 3.11
C PRO A 483 -55.40 -29.02 3.66
N GLU A 484 -55.13 -28.09 4.66
CA GLU A 484 -53.81 -27.46 5.09
C GLU A 484 -53.24 -27.58 6.59
N SER A 485 -51.97 -27.11 6.81
CA SER A 485 -51.39 -26.29 7.97
C SER A 485 -50.68 -26.87 9.25
N PHE A 486 -49.64 -26.17 9.83
CA PHE A 486 -49.20 -26.17 11.29
C PHE A 486 -48.13 -25.07 11.72
N ARG A 487 -47.40 -25.17 12.87
CA ARG A 487 -46.93 -24.02 13.77
C ARG A 487 -45.40 -23.88 14.18
N ARG A 488 -45.10 -22.77 14.90
CA ARG A 488 -43.85 -22.20 15.55
C ARG A 488 -43.07 -23.04 16.60
N ASP A 489 -41.80 -22.67 16.95
CA ASP A 489 -41.40 -22.01 18.25
C ASP A 489 -39.87 -21.77 18.56
N ARG A 490 -39.58 -20.88 19.54
CA ARG A 490 -38.46 -20.84 20.56
C ARG A 490 -37.01 -20.33 20.29
N PHE A 491 -36.55 -19.26 20.99
CA PHE A 491 -35.52 -19.20 22.10
C PHE A 491 -34.95 -17.78 22.45
N LEU A 492 -34.38 -17.60 23.67
CA LEU A 492 -33.73 -16.40 24.29
C LEU A 492 -32.99 -16.83 25.61
N PRO A 493 -32.27 -15.94 26.36
CA PRO A 493 -30.90 -15.36 26.21
C PRO A 493 -29.86 -16.03 27.18
N PRO A 494 -28.70 -15.43 27.57
CA PRO A 494 -28.64 -14.51 28.76
C PRO A 494 -27.49 -13.43 28.86
N GLU A 495 -27.74 -12.42 29.71
CA GLU A 495 -26.91 -11.71 30.74
C GLU A 495 -25.44 -11.16 30.55
N GLU A 496 -25.29 -9.83 30.77
CA GLU A 496 -24.41 -9.10 31.75
C GLU A 496 -22.83 -9.20 31.74
N PRO A 497 -22.06 -8.36 32.52
CA PRO A 497 -22.14 -6.88 32.64
C PRO A 497 -20.75 -6.14 32.71
N ALA A 498 -20.82 -4.80 32.83
CA ALA A 498 -19.91 -3.88 33.57
C ALA A 498 -18.46 -3.57 33.10
N SER A 499 -18.19 -2.27 32.90
CA SER A 499 -17.01 -1.51 33.35
C SER A 499 -17.34 -0.02 33.39
#